data_AF-A0A1B6MFK3-F1
#
_entry.id   AF-A0A1B6MFK3-F1
#
_cell.length_a   1.000
_cell.length_b   1.000
_cell.length_c   1.000
_cell.angle_alpha   90.00
_cell.angle_beta   90.00
_cell.angle_gamma   90.00
#
_symmetry.space_group_name_H-M   'P 1'
#
loop_
_entity.id
_entity.type
_entity.pdbx_description
1 polymer ?
#
loop_
_entity_poly.entity_id
_entity_poly.type
_entity_poly.pdbx_seq_one_letter_code
_entity_poly.pdbx_strand_id
1 'polypeptide(L)'
;MQPTIKSIPSALDDLLAVPSVNIYSFISLLRIKRKEGFPGSTWKELDKHKIKYALEEYSDKVRSQAFALICVSSRTSMSPDIQEFDLVQQYLRQNINSDSTVLRQSLLNSFTNFIIRLRDILLYLVKTKNTQAPSRTLIFEFLDWLFSFLLFNLETICNYQRKITSLELYKIVLMYFGEPMRRKDKSHSRKSNKSNVSLTSKENAFTWSYKFESESSQKVLLDCLFDGDNNVRLSASSILTTHFKISPSFIQEFEYLFRKGLSLCSSSIFYNAESGARITQVLVILASNCSSDIFKKLVYNGSSSFINTLLSSAEEQLSQLQDDLLKASSQGSFLYGTLQTLTLLLTDPESPEFMLCDENQLERLLQLMEETTQFFLNVLSSKSDHTCEYAPSFGEMGIAIAAVVDGSSLRDREVTVEVADDTSADLQLTPAQQLVLSCVWLNLKECSALCSKLVSKPLTVGDTKRCVAVVVSV
;
A
#
# COMPACT_ATOMS: atom_id res chain seq x y z
N MET A 1 3.67 40.87 -11.32
CA MET A 1 2.25 40.94 -11.71
C MET A 1 1.46 40.17 -10.66
N GLN A 2 0.73 40.83 -9.75
CA GLN A 2 -0.21 40.11 -8.89
C GLN A 2 -1.37 39.60 -9.76
N PRO A 3 -1.94 38.41 -9.51
CA PRO A 3 -3.10 37.92 -10.25
C PRO A 3 -4.28 38.91 -10.10
N THR A 4 -4.93 39.24 -11.22
CA THR A 4 -5.86 40.37 -11.45
C THR A 4 -7.01 40.51 -10.45
N ILE A 5 -7.40 39.41 -9.79
CA ILE A 5 -8.47 39.41 -8.77
C ILE A 5 -8.02 40.04 -7.44
N LYS A 6 -6.72 39.96 -7.10
CA LYS A 6 -6.20 40.59 -5.87
C LYS A 6 -6.17 42.11 -5.94
N SER A 7 -6.05 42.67 -7.15
CA SER A 7 -6.06 44.12 -7.37
C SER A 7 -7.46 44.73 -7.33
N ILE A 8 -8.54 43.95 -7.52
CA ILE A 8 -9.92 44.45 -7.56
C ILE A 8 -10.88 43.47 -6.84
N PRO A 9 -10.89 43.45 -5.49
CA PRO A 9 -11.75 42.54 -4.73
C PRO A 9 -13.26 42.72 -5.01
N SER A 10 -13.70 43.93 -5.34
CA SER A 10 -15.11 44.24 -5.65
C SER A 10 -15.62 43.51 -6.89
N ALA A 11 -14.76 43.23 -7.88
CA ALA A 11 -15.14 42.49 -9.08
C ALA A 11 -15.61 41.06 -8.75
N LEU A 12 -15.17 40.49 -7.62
CA LEU A 12 -15.62 39.18 -7.18
C LEU A 12 -17.05 39.21 -6.64
N ASP A 13 -17.44 40.29 -5.97
CA ASP A 13 -18.79 40.49 -5.47
C ASP A 13 -19.76 40.74 -6.63
N ASP A 14 -19.35 41.54 -7.62
CA ASP A 14 -20.11 41.75 -8.85
C ASP A 14 -20.39 40.43 -9.58
N LEU A 15 -19.37 39.57 -9.71
CA LEU A 15 -19.51 38.26 -10.33
C LEU A 15 -20.41 37.31 -9.53
N LEU A 16 -20.37 37.35 -8.20
CA LEU A 16 -21.23 36.52 -7.35
C LEU A 16 -22.69 36.96 -7.37
N ALA A 17 -22.96 38.22 -7.70
CA ALA A 17 -24.31 38.77 -7.83
C ALA A 17 -24.99 38.43 -9.17
N VAL A 18 -24.26 37.94 -10.16
CA VAL A 18 -24.81 37.58 -11.48
C VAL A 18 -25.76 36.37 -11.35
N PRO A 19 -27.06 36.51 -11.68
CA PRO A 19 -28.06 35.46 -11.47
C PRO A 19 -27.86 34.19 -12.31
N SER A 20 -27.17 34.32 -13.45
CA SER A 20 -26.94 33.24 -14.42
C SER A 20 -25.64 32.46 -14.22
N VAL A 21 -24.89 32.72 -13.13
CA VAL A 21 -23.63 32.01 -12.88
C VAL A 21 -23.93 30.57 -12.53
N ASN A 22 -23.35 29.64 -13.31
CA ASN A 22 -23.49 28.22 -13.03
C ASN A 22 -22.90 27.88 -11.64
N ILE A 23 -23.42 26.82 -11.04
CA ILE A 23 -23.07 26.45 -9.66
C ILE A 23 -21.56 26.21 -9.48
N TYR A 24 -20.88 25.64 -10.48
CA TYR A 24 -19.44 25.42 -10.45
C TYR A 24 -18.65 26.73 -10.30
N SER A 25 -18.94 27.70 -11.15
CA SER A 25 -18.28 29.01 -11.15
C SER A 25 -18.59 29.77 -9.87
N PHE A 26 -19.85 29.74 -9.42
CA PHE A 26 -20.26 30.36 -8.16
C PHE A 26 -19.45 29.83 -6.97
N ILE A 27 -19.38 28.50 -6.82
CA ILE A 27 -18.61 27.85 -5.75
C ILE A 27 -17.11 28.12 -5.89
N SER A 28 -16.59 28.13 -7.12
CA SER A 28 -15.17 28.42 -7.38
C SER A 28 -14.78 29.83 -6.97
N LEU A 29 -15.61 30.82 -7.27
CA LEU A 29 -15.42 32.22 -6.88
C LEU A 29 -15.51 32.38 -5.36
N LEU A 30 -16.50 31.75 -4.70
CA LEU A 30 -16.59 31.73 -3.24
C LEU A 30 -15.35 31.11 -2.58
N ARG A 31 -14.80 30.03 -3.16
CA ARG A 31 -13.59 29.40 -2.65
C ARG A 31 -12.40 30.34 -2.69
N ILE A 32 -12.23 31.07 -3.79
CA ILE A 32 -11.17 32.08 -3.93
C ILE A 32 -11.39 33.19 -2.88
N LYS A 33 -12.64 33.69 -2.77
CA LYS A 33 -13.02 34.71 -1.80
C LYS A 33 -12.61 34.33 -0.38
N ARG A 34 -12.96 33.10 0.02
CA ARG A 34 -12.67 32.52 1.34
C ARG A 34 -11.19 32.27 1.57
N LYS A 35 -10.47 31.76 0.56
CA LYS A 35 -9.04 31.49 0.64
C LYS A 35 -8.22 32.77 0.79
N GLU A 36 -8.61 33.85 0.14
CA GLU A 36 -7.90 35.13 0.21
C GLU A 36 -8.36 36.00 1.40
N GLY A 37 -9.51 35.69 2.01
CA GLY A 37 -10.01 36.39 3.19
C GLY A 37 -10.64 37.74 2.89
N PHE A 38 -11.29 37.88 1.74
CA PHE A 38 -12.01 39.10 1.38
C PHE A 38 -13.26 39.31 2.27
N PRO A 39 -13.82 40.53 2.37
CA PRO A 39 -15.01 40.80 3.19
C PRO A 39 -16.19 39.91 2.81
N GLY A 40 -16.98 39.44 3.78
CA GLY A 40 -18.11 38.52 3.52
C GLY A 40 -17.69 37.08 3.22
N SER A 41 -16.44 36.70 3.49
CA SER A 41 -15.92 35.35 3.19
C SER A 41 -15.90 34.41 4.40
N THR A 42 -16.39 34.84 5.56
CA THR A 42 -16.42 33.98 6.75
C THR A 42 -17.51 32.91 6.59
N TRP A 43 -17.35 31.75 7.22
CA TRP A 43 -18.36 30.68 7.11
C TRP A 43 -19.77 31.11 7.52
N LYS A 44 -19.89 32.07 8.44
CA LYS A 44 -21.17 32.59 8.90
C LYS A 44 -21.90 33.40 7.83
N GLU A 45 -21.17 34.03 6.92
CA GLU A 45 -21.70 34.93 5.89
C GLU A 45 -21.99 34.19 4.57
N LEU A 46 -21.52 32.95 4.41
CA LEU A 46 -21.73 32.18 3.18
C LEU A 46 -23.15 31.62 3.07
N ASP A 47 -23.65 31.54 1.84
CA ASP A 47 -24.91 30.85 1.51
C ASP A 47 -24.72 29.33 1.62
N LYS A 48 -25.11 28.80 2.78
CA LYS A 48 -25.00 27.38 3.12
C LYS A 48 -25.93 26.50 2.30
N HIS A 49 -27.06 27.02 1.81
CA HIS A 49 -28.00 26.23 1.01
C HIS A 49 -27.39 25.88 -0.34
N LYS A 50 -26.77 26.86 -1.01
CA LYS A 50 -26.06 26.61 -2.27
C LYS A 50 -24.86 25.67 -2.11
N ILE A 51 -24.14 25.77 -0.99
CA ILE A 51 -23.01 24.86 -0.70
C ILE A 51 -23.51 23.42 -0.51
N LYS A 52 -24.57 23.21 0.28
CA LYS A 52 -25.17 21.88 0.47
C LYS A 52 -25.66 21.29 -0.85
N TYR A 53 -26.38 22.10 -1.64
CA TYR A 53 -26.83 21.71 -2.98
C TYR A 53 -25.64 21.28 -3.86
N ALA A 54 -24.55 22.05 -3.88
CA ALA A 54 -23.36 21.73 -4.65
C ALA A 54 -22.61 20.46 -4.20
N LEU A 55 -22.74 20.03 -2.94
CA LEU A 55 -22.15 18.77 -2.46
C LEU A 55 -22.94 17.54 -2.93
N GLU A 56 -24.23 17.70 -3.21
CA GLU A 56 -25.15 16.63 -3.63
C GLU A 56 -25.34 16.59 -5.15
N GLU A 57 -24.72 17.51 -5.87
CA GLU A 57 -24.73 17.59 -7.33
C GLU A 57 -24.16 16.33 -8.00
N TYR A 58 -24.72 15.95 -9.15
CA TYR A 58 -24.24 14.77 -9.89
C TYR A 58 -22.81 14.97 -10.39
N SER A 59 -22.43 16.21 -10.70
CA SER A 59 -21.10 16.52 -11.23
C SER A 59 -20.01 16.41 -10.16
N ASP A 60 -19.11 15.43 -10.31
CA ASP A 60 -17.87 15.29 -9.52
C ASP A 60 -17.09 16.60 -9.39
N LYS A 61 -17.06 17.39 -10.47
CA LYS A 61 -16.36 18.69 -10.50
C LYS A 61 -17.00 19.67 -9.52
N VAL A 62 -18.33 19.78 -9.51
CA VAL A 62 -19.06 20.69 -8.61
C VAL A 62 -18.89 20.24 -7.16
N ARG A 63 -19.12 18.95 -6.89
CA ARG A 63 -18.93 18.35 -5.56
C ARG A 63 -17.53 18.57 -5.00
N SER A 64 -16.51 18.32 -5.83
CA SER A 64 -15.11 18.56 -5.50
C SER A 64 -14.82 20.02 -5.14
N GLN A 65 -15.36 20.98 -5.90
CA GLN A 65 -15.16 22.40 -5.61
C GLN A 65 -15.88 22.81 -4.32
N ALA A 66 -17.08 22.29 -4.08
CA ALA A 66 -17.85 22.57 -2.87
C ALA A 66 -17.12 22.04 -1.63
N PHE A 67 -16.57 20.83 -1.70
CA PHE A 67 -15.74 20.29 -0.62
C PHE A 67 -14.47 21.10 -0.41
N ALA A 68 -13.78 21.49 -1.48
CA ALA A 68 -12.59 22.34 -1.38
C ALA A 68 -12.88 23.71 -0.74
N LEU A 69 -14.07 24.30 -0.98
CA LEU A 69 -14.54 25.52 -0.33
C LEU A 69 -14.70 25.33 1.18
N ILE A 70 -15.22 24.19 1.63
CA ILE A 70 -15.39 23.89 3.07
C ILE A 70 -14.03 23.73 3.74
N CYS A 71 -13.11 23.02 3.09
CA CYS A 71 -11.79 22.71 3.67
C CYS A 71 -10.84 23.91 3.75
N VAL A 72 -11.04 24.96 2.93
CA VAL A 72 -10.14 26.12 2.88
C VAL A 72 -10.50 27.19 3.92
N SER A 73 -9.51 27.94 4.38
CA SER A 73 -9.69 29.17 5.14
C SER A 73 -8.60 30.18 4.76
N SER A 74 -8.83 31.47 5.04
CA SER A 74 -7.84 32.53 4.82
C SER A 74 -6.66 32.46 5.77
N ARG A 75 -6.86 31.85 6.95
CA ARG A 75 -5.82 31.53 7.92
C ARG A 75 -6.07 30.13 8.46
N THR A 76 -5.03 29.30 8.46
CA THR A 76 -5.12 27.91 8.95
C THR A 76 -5.41 27.85 10.46
N SER A 77 -5.19 28.94 11.21
CA SER A 77 -5.53 29.05 12.63
C SER A 77 -7.01 29.38 12.92
N MET A 78 -7.84 29.60 11.91
CA MET A 78 -9.28 29.85 12.12
C MET A 78 -10.02 28.53 12.35
N SER A 79 -10.68 28.37 13.50
CA SER A 79 -11.46 27.17 13.80
C SER A 79 -12.57 26.91 12.78
N PRO A 80 -12.77 25.65 12.32
CA PRO A 80 -14.02 25.27 11.67
C PRO A 80 -15.20 25.44 12.60
N ASP A 81 -16.33 25.79 12.01
CA ASP A 81 -17.65 25.77 12.64
C ASP A 81 -18.20 24.33 12.69
N ILE A 82 -19.16 24.07 13.59
CA ILE A 82 -19.80 22.74 13.71
C ILE A 82 -20.41 22.29 12.38
N GLN A 83 -21.02 23.20 11.62
CA GLN A 83 -21.58 22.88 10.31
C GLN A 83 -20.51 22.51 9.28
N GLU A 84 -19.29 23.05 9.40
CA GLU A 84 -18.20 22.63 8.51
C GLU A 84 -17.79 21.19 8.80
N PHE A 85 -17.69 20.81 10.08
CA PHE A 85 -17.44 19.42 10.47
C PHE A 85 -18.52 18.48 9.93
N ASP A 86 -19.80 18.81 10.12
CA ASP A 86 -20.92 17.99 9.64
C ASP A 86 -20.87 17.77 8.13
N LEU A 87 -20.58 18.83 7.36
CA LEU A 87 -20.48 18.72 5.90
C LEU A 87 -19.26 17.92 5.46
N VAL A 88 -18.14 17.99 6.18
CA VAL A 88 -16.99 17.12 5.91
C VAL A 88 -17.36 15.66 6.18
N GLN A 89 -18.05 15.37 7.29
CA GLN A 89 -18.52 14.01 7.58
C GLN A 89 -19.47 13.50 6.49
N GLN A 90 -20.46 14.32 6.11
CA GLN A 90 -21.42 13.99 5.06
C GLN A 90 -20.71 13.68 3.74
N TYR A 91 -19.79 14.56 3.32
CA TYR A 91 -19.07 14.40 2.08
C TYR A 91 -18.23 13.12 2.04
N LEU A 92 -17.52 12.81 3.14
CA LEU A 92 -16.76 11.56 3.24
C LEU A 92 -17.67 10.34 3.14
N ARG A 93 -18.79 10.30 3.88
CA ARG A 93 -19.75 9.18 3.83
C ARG A 93 -20.30 8.96 2.41
N GLN A 94 -20.57 10.02 1.67
CA GLN A 94 -21.13 9.95 0.33
C GLN A 94 -20.10 9.58 -0.75
N ASN A 95 -18.81 9.88 -0.54
CA ASN A 95 -17.80 9.79 -1.59
C ASN A 95 -16.66 8.80 -1.32
N ILE A 96 -16.61 8.17 -0.14
CA ILE A 96 -15.55 7.20 0.21
C ILE A 96 -15.50 5.99 -0.74
N ASN A 97 -16.65 5.65 -1.35
CA ASN A 97 -16.80 4.55 -2.30
C ASN A 97 -16.68 4.97 -3.77
N SER A 98 -16.24 6.19 -4.07
CA SER A 98 -16.18 6.66 -5.45
C SER A 98 -15.14 5.88 -6.27
N ASP A 99 -15.54 5.47 -7.48
CA ASP A 99 -14.70 4.88 -8.52
C ASP A 99 -13.93 5.95 -9.32
N SER A 100 -14.45 7.17 -9.39
CA SER A 100 -13.80 8.34 -10.02
C SER A 100 -12.48 8.71 -9.36
N THR A 101 -11.38 8.39 -10.05
CA THR A 101 -10.01 8.73 -9.58
C THR A 101 -9.80 10.23 -9.46
N VAL A 102 -10.41 11.04 -10.32
CA VAL A 102 -10.31 12.51 -10.24
C VAL A 102 -10.99 13.04 -8.98
N LEU A 103 -12.20 12.54 -8.67
CA LEU A 103 -12.93 12.92 -7.46
C LEU A 103 -12.15 12.50 -6.20
N ARG A 104 -11.63 11.26 -6.18
CA ARG A 104 -10.83 10.74 -5.07
C ARG A 104 -9.59 11.60 -4.81
N GLN A 105 -8.84 11.94 -5.85
CA GLN A 105 -7.66 12.81 -5.71
C GLN A 105 -8.03 14.22 -5.21
N SER A 106 -9.12 14.80 -5.72
CA SER A 106 -9.61 16.10 -5.23
C SER A 106 -10.06 16.05 -3.77
N LEU A 107 -10.69 14.96 -3.36
CA LEU A 107 -11.08 14.68 -1.97
C LEU A 107 -9.83 14.65 -1.07
N LEU A 108 -8.83 13.84 -1.40
CA LEU A 108 -7.60 13.71 -0.59
C LEU A 108 -6.86 15.06 -0.45
N ASN A 109 -6.77 15.82 -1.54
CA ASN A 109 -6.13 17.14 -1.54
C ASN A 109 -6.89 18.15 -0.65
N SER A 110 -8.22 18.19 -0.75
CA SER A 110 -9.04 19.11 0.04
C SER A 110 -9.03 18.72 1.52
N PHE A 111 -9.15 17.42 1.80
CA PHE A 111 -9.08 16.86 3.15
C PHE A 111 -7.73 17.14 3.82
N THR A 112 -6.63 17.06 3.06
CA THR A 112 -5.29 17.45 3.54
C THR A 112 -5.28 18.89 4.07
N ASN A 113 -5.87 19.85 3.35
CA ASN A 113 -5.95 21.23 3.82
C ASN A 113 -6.78 21.35 5.10
N PHE A 114 -7.86 20.57 5.21
CA PHE A 114 -8.70 20.54 6.41
C PHE A 114 -7.91 20.01 7.62
N ILE A 115 -7.21 18.88 7.47
CA ILE A 115 -6.36 18.29 8.53
C ILE A 115 -5.24 19.25 8.97
N ILE A 116 -4.57 19.93 8.03
CA ILE A 116 -3.57 20.97 8.35
C ILE A 116 -4.20 22.08 9.19
N ARG A 117 -5.40 22.55 8.81
CA ARG A 117 -6.12 23.58 9.56
C ARG A 117 -6.41 23.11 10.99
N LEU A 118 -6.92 21.88 11.18
CA LEU A 118 -7.16 21.32 12.52
C LEU A 118 -5.87 21.31 13.36
N ARG A 119 -4.76 20.85 12.76
CA ARG A 119 -3.45 20.81 13.42
C ARG A 119 -2.98 22.19 13.86
N ASP A 120 -3.06 23.17 12.95
CA ASP A 120 -2.58 24.52 13.21
C ASP A 120 -3.39 25.23 14.30
N ILE A 121 -4.70 24.95 14.39
CA ILE A 121 -5.54 25.41 15.50
C ILE A 121 -5.09 24.79 16.82
N LEU A 122 -4.94 23.47 16.88
CA LEU A 122 -4.50 22.81 18.11
C LEU A 122 -3.14 23.35 18.57
N LEU A 123 -2.19 23.51 17.65
CA LEU A 123 -0.88 24.12 17.90
C LEU A 123 -0.99 25.56 18.41
N TYR A 124 -1.89 26.35 17.82
CA TYR A 124 -2.16 27.71 18.28
C TYR A 124 -2.69 27.70 19.72
N LEU A 125 -3.66 26.85 20.04
CA LEU A 125 -4.22 26.73 21.39
C LEU A 125 -3.16 26.30 22.43
N VAL A 126 -2.22 25.43 22.06
CA VAL A 126 -1.06 25.09 22.91
C VAL A 126 -0.23 26.32 23.19
N LYS A 127 0.18 27.03 22.13
CA LYS A 127 1.06 28.21 22.23
C LYS A 127 0.43 29.32 23.07
N THR A 128 -0.88 29.50 22.98
CA THR A 128 -1.62 30.50 23.76
C THR A 128 -2.10 29.98 25.13
N LYS A 129 -1.74 28.75 25.52
CA LYS A 129 -2.22 28.09 26.75
C LYS A 129 -3.75 28.08 26.90
N ASN A 130 -4.48 28.10 25.78
CA ASN A 130 -5.94 28.12 25.74
C ASN A 130 -6.49 26.72 25.44
N THR A 131 -6.10 25.75 26.26
CA THR A 131 -6.44 24.34 26.04
C THR A 131 -7.89 23.99 26.39
N GLN A 132 -8.68 24.92 26.90
CA GLN A 132 -10.10 24.71 27.22
C GLN A 132 -11.06 25.33 26.19
N ALA A 133 -10.54 25.81 25.06
CA ALA A 133 -11.37 26.40 24.01
C ALA A 133 -12.37 25.37 23.44
N PRO A 134 -13.64 25.75 23.19
CA PRO A 134 -14.65 24.86 22.60
C PRO A 134 -14.23 24.26 21.25
N SER A 135 -13.42 24.99 20.48
CA SER A 135 -12.84 24.50 19.23
C SER A 135 -11.99 23.25 19.41
N ARG A 136 -11.30 23.08 20.55
CA ARG A 136 -10.54 21.87 20.87
C ARG A 136 -11.46 20.66 20.97
N THR A 137 -12.58 20.80 21.69
CA THR A 137 -13.56 19.73 21.88
C THR A 137 -14.13 19.26 20.55
N LEU A 138 -14.59 20.21 19.71
CA LEU A 138 -15.14 19.89 18.39
C LEU A 138 -14.13 19.17 17.48
N ILE A 139 -12.86 19.60 17.52
CA ILE A 139 -11.80 18.93 16.76
C ILE A 139 -11.62 17.48 17.23
N PHE A 140 -11.62 17.23 18.53
CA PHE A 140 -11.45 15.87 19.05
C PHE A 140 -12.66 14.98 18.77
N GLU A 141 -13.87 15.49 18.93
CA GLU A 141 -15.08 14.75 18.55
C GLU A 141 -15.06 14.34 17.08
N PHE A 142 -14.61 15.26 16.20
CA PHE A 142 -14.44 14.94 14.78
C PHE A 142 -13.35 13.90 14.54
N LEU A 143 -12.19 14.00 15.20
CA LEU A 143 -11.10 13.03 15.05
C LEU A 143 -11.50 11.64 15.58
N ASP A 144 -12.27 11.59 16.66
CA ASP A 144 -12.82 10.35 17.21
C ASP A 144 -13.82 9.70 16.27
N TRP A 145 -14.71 10.50 15.68
CA TRP A 145 -15.60 10.04 14.63
C TRP A 145 -14.82 9.53 13.41
N LEU A 146 -13.82 10.30 12.96
CA LEU A 146 -13.01 9.98 11.78
C LEU A 146 -12.26 8.66 11.99
N PHE A 147 -11.69 8.46 13.18
CA PHE A 147 -11.03 7.21 13.56
C PHE A 147 -11.96 6.01 13.36
N SER A 148 -13.14 6.04 13.98
CA SER A 148 -14.13 4.96 13.88
C SER A 148 -14.61 4.77 12.43
N PHE A 149 -14.82 5.87 11.70
CA PHE A 149 -15.22 5.84 10.31
C PHE A 149 -14.16 5.17 9.42
N LEU A 150 -12.88 5.51 9.59
CA LEU A 150 -11.82 4.91 8.78
C LEU A 150 -11.66 3.42 9.10
N LEU A 151 -11.64 3.01 10.36
CA LEU A 151 -11.52 1.59 10.71
C LEU A 151 -12.68 0.75 10.15
N PHE A 152 -13.91 1.25 10.23
CA PHE A 152 -15.07 0.57 9.65
C PHE A 152 -14.93 0.33 8.14
N ASN A 153 -14.37 1.30 7.40
CA ASN A 153 -14.16 1.16 5.96
C ASN A 153 -12.95 0.28 5.60
N LEU A 154 -12.14 -0.13 6.57
CA LEU A 154 -11.02 -1.06 6.40
C LEU A 154 -11.37 -2.51 6.75
N GLU A 155 -12.56 -2.77 7.29
CA GLU A 155 -13.02 -4.13 7.57
C GLU A 155 -13.00 -5.01 6.31
N THR A 156 -12.77 -6.32 6.49
CA THR A 156 -12.57 -7.29 5.41
C THR A 156 -13.70 -7.27 4.38
N ILE A 157 -14.94 -7.04 4.81
CA ILE A 157 -16.15 -7.01 3.97
C ILE A 157 -16.24 -5.79 3.04
N CYS A 158 -15.46 -4.73 3.31
CA CYS A 158 -15.51 -3.52 2.50
C CYS A 158 -14.81 -3.75 1.14
N ASN A 159 -15.32 -3.07 0.12
CA ASN A 159 -14.73 -3.12 -1.22
C ASN A 159 -13.44 -2.31 -1.33
N TYR A 160 -12.77 -2.47 -2.47
CA TYR A 160 -11.52 -1.81 -2.80
C TYR A 160 -11.58 -0.28 -2.64
N GLN A 161 -12.57 0.39 -3.25
CA GLN A 161 -12.65 1.86 -3.26
C GLN A 161 -12.71 2.44 -1.85
N ARG A 162 -13.50 1.83 -0.96
CA ARG A 162 -13.59 2.22 0.46
C ARG A 162 -12.26 2.03 1.17
N LYS A 163 -11.64 0.86 1.01
CA LYS A 163 -10.37 0.53 1.67
C LYS A 163 -9.26 1.47 1.24
N ILE A 164 -8.99 1.59 -0.06
CA ILE A 164 -7.86 2.39 -0.56
C ILE A 164 -8.04 3.88 -0.23
N THR A 165 -9.25 4.42 -0.37
CA THR A 165 -9.50 5.84 -0.02
C THR A 165 -9.34 6.05 1.49
N SER A 166 -9.77 5.10 2.32
CA SER A 166 -9.63 5.18 3.78
C SER A 166 -8.17 5.08 4.22
N LEU A 167 -7.36 4.21 3.62
CA LEU A 167 -5.93 4.12 3.90
C LEU A 167 -5.19 5.43 3.53
N GLU A 168 -5.54 6.05 2.40
CA GLU A 168 -4.94 7.35 2.03
C GLU A 168 -5.36 8.49 2.97
N LEU A 169 -6.62 8.52 3.41
CA LEU A 169 -7.08 9.45 4.46
C LEU A 169 -6.35 9.19 5.78
N TYR A 170 -6.13 7.91 6.13
CA TYR A 170 -5.40 7.49 7.33
C TYR A 170 -3.96 8.01 7.30
N LYS A 171 -3.26 7.85 6.16
CA LYS A 171 -1.91 8.40 5.93
C LYS A 171 -1.88 9.91 6.11
N ILE A 172 -2.86 10.64 5.58
CA ILE A 172 -2.94 12.10 5.75
C ILE A 172 -3.02 12.46 7.23
N VAL A 173 -3.85 11.76 8.01
CA VAL A 173 -3.97 11.98 9.46
C VAL A 173 -2.62 11.74 10.14
N LEU A 174 -2.00 10.57 9.94
CA LEU A 174 -0.72 10.22 10.55
C LEU A 174 0.43 11.14 10.12
N MET A 175 0.42 11.64 8.89
CA MET A 175 1.44 12.57 8.41
C MET A 175 1.44 13.89 9.18
N TYR A 176 0.28 14.38 9.60
CA TYR A 176 0.16 15.66 10.30
C TYR A 176 0.08 15.56 11.82
N PHE A 177 -0.23 14.36 12.33
CA PHE A 177 -0.52 14.17 13.73
C PHE A 177 0.11 12.93 14.38
N GLY A 178 0.61 11.98 13.58
CA GLY A 178 1.42 10.86 14.06
C GLY A 178 2.89 11.26 14.22
N GLU A 179 3.66 10.43 14.92
CA GLU A 179 5.11 10.59 15.01
C GLU A 179 5.76 9.54 14.11
N PRO A 180 6.38 9.92 12.96
CA PRO A 180 7.01 8.93 12.10
C PRO A 180 8.17 8.26 12.84
N MET A 181 8.28 6.94 12.73
CA MET A 181 9.35 6.14 13.36
C MET A 181 10.75 6.62 12.99
N ARG A 182 10.91 7.14 11.76
CA ARG A 182 12.21 7.42 11.15
C ARG A 182 12.20 8.80 10.48
N ARG A 183 12.52 9.86 11.22
CA ARG A 183 13.12 11.04 10.59
C ARG A 183 14.57 10.69 10.25
N LYS A 184 14.81 10.03 9.11
CA LYS A 184 16.16 10.04 8.52
C LYS A 184 16.46 11.51 8.19
N ASP A 185 17.45 12.10 8.85
CA ASP A 185 17.93 13.49 8.70
C ASP A 185 18.51 13.81 7.31
N LYS A 186 17.81 13.47 6.23
CA LYS A 186 18.29 13.65 4.85
C LYS A 186 17.22 14.24 3.92
N SER A 187 16.48 15.23 4.39
CA SER A 187 15.79 16.16 3.49
C SER A 187 16.38 17.56 3.65
N HIS A 188 17.22 17.94 2.68
CA HIS A 188 17.57 19.33 2.39
C HIS A 188 16.37 20.10 1.79
N SER A 189 15.20 20.01 2.42
CA SER A 189 14.03 20.80 2.03
C SER A 189 13.13 21.08 3.24
N ARG A 190 13.54 22.08 4.02
CA ARG A 190 12.83 23.36 4.27
C ARG A 190 13.39 23.94 5.56
N LYS A 191 14.25 24.95 5.41
CA LYS A 191 14.51 25.93 6.47
C LYS A 191 13.18 26.58 6.85
N SER A 192 12.51 26.03 7.85
CA SER A 192 11.44 26.70 8.58
C SER A 192 11.91 26.82 10.03
N ASN A 193 12.71 27.84 10.30
CA ASN A 193 12.80 28.40 11.65
C ASN A 193 11.39 28.86 12.05
N LYS A 194 10.76 28.19 13.04
CA LYS A 194 9.80 28.77 14.01
C LYS A 194 9.22 27.70 14.95
N SER A 195 9.65 27.75 16.22
CA SER A 195 9.07 27.13 17.43
C SER A 195 8.90 25.59 17.45
N ASN A 196 9.71 24.92 18.29
CA ASN A 196 9.65 23.49 18.64
C ASN A 196 8.40 23.12 19.48
N VAL A 197 7.19 23.53 19.08
CA VAL A 197 5.96 23.09 19.74
C VAL A 197 5.44 21.88 18.97
N SER A 198 5.71 20.68 19.48
CA SER A 198 5.13 19.44 18.97
C SER A 198 3.79 19.18 19.65
N LEU A 199 2.76 18.76 18.91
CA LEU A 199 1.52 18.27 19.54
C LEU A 199 1.78 17.03 20.42
N THR A 200 2.84 16.27 20.15
CA THR A 200 3.12 14.95 20.74
C THR A 200 3.99 14.96 21.99
N SER A 201 4.46 16.12 22.48
CA SER A 201 5.29 16.14 23.70
C SER A 201 4.48 15.74 24.94
N LYS A 202 5.10 15.04 25.90
CA LYS A 202 4.44 14.63 27.17
C LYS A 202 3.87 15.82 27.97
N GLU A 203 4.37 17.01 27.73
CA GLU A 203 3.91 18.27 28.33
C GLU A 203 2.66 18.84 27.64
N ASN A 204 2.42 18.44 26.39
CA ASN A 204 1.27 18.86 25.60
C ASN A 204 0.17 17.79 25.68
N ALA A 205 -1.00 18.15 26.20
CA ALA A 205 -2.11 17.23 26.50
C ALA A 205 -2.86 16.67 25.25
N PHE A 206 -2.16 16.38 24.15
CA PHE A 206 -2.74 15.83 22.92
C PHE A 206 -2.33 14.36 22.78
N THR A 207 -3.21 13.47 23.26
CA THR A 207 -3.01 12.02 23.32
C THR A 207 -3.56 11.26 22.11
N TRP A 208 -4.00 11.95 21.08
CA TRP A 208 -4.81 11.32 20.05
C TRP A 208 -3.98 10.61 18.97
N SER A 209 -2.72 10.97 18.75
CA SER A 209 -1.83 10.23 17.85
C SER A 209 -1.83 8.75 18.25
N TYR A 210 -1.78 8.49 19.57
CA TYR A 210 -1.92 7.16 20.18
C TYR A 210 -3.22 6.43 19.84
N LYS A 211 -4.31 7.14 19.49
CA LYS A 211 -5.55 6.49 19.04
C LYS A 211 -5.40 5.94 17.62
N PHE A 212 -4.84 6.72 16.70
CA PHE A 212 -4.51 6.27 15.34
C PHE A 212 -3.24 5.39 15.29
N GLU A 213 -2.50 5.30 16.38
CA GLU A 213 -1.35 4.40 16.53
C GLU A 213 -1.68 3.28 17.55
N SER A 214 -2.97 3.01 17.78
CA SER A 214 -3.46 2.03 18.77
C SER A 214 -3.36 0.58 18.29
N GLU A 215 -3.45 -0.36 19.23
CA GLU A 215 -3.51 -1.80 18.93
C GLU A 215 -4.69 -2.16 18.03
N SER A 216 -5.86 -1.53 18.20
CA SER A 216 -7.01 -1.71 17.30
C SER A 216 -6.69 -1.30 15.86
N SER A 217 -5.94 -0.21 15.68
CA SER A 217 -5.50 0.24 14.36
C SER A 217 -4.49 -0.72 13.76
N GLN A 218 -3.51 -1.15 14.57
CA GLN A 218 -2.51 -2.11 14.17
C GLN A 218 -3.15 -3.40 13.68
N LYS A 219 -4.15 -3.92 14.40
CA LYS A 219 -4.88 -5.13 14.02
C LYS A 219 -5.59 -4.99 12.67
N VAL A 220 -6.39 -3.94 12.48
CA VAL A 220 -7.11 -3.71 11.22
C VAL A 220 -6.17 -3.52 10.04
N LEU A 221 -5.03 -2.84 10.25
CA LEU A 221 -4.01 -2.66 9.22
C LEU A 221 -3.27 -3.96 8.90
N LEU A 222 -3.05 -4.84 9.89
CA LEU A 222 -2.50 -6.18 9.66
C LEU A 222 -3.49 -7.06 8.89
N ASP A 223 -4.79 -6.98 9.19
CA ASP A 223 -5.83 -7.67 8.43
C ASP A 223 -5.84 -7.23 6.96
N CYS A 224 -5.57 -5.94 6.69
CA CYS A 224 -5.43 -5.42 5.32
C CYS A 224 -4.25 -6.03 4.54
N LEU A 225 -3.25 -6.64 5.20
CA LEU A 225 -2.18 -7.35 4.51
C LEU A 225 -2.63 -8.68 3.90
N PHE A 226 -3.78 -9.20 4.32
CA PHE A 226 -4.44 -10.38 3.73
C PHE A 226 -5.42 -10.01 2.60
N ASP A 227 -5.54 -8.74 2.24
CA ASP A 227 -6.44 -8.31 1.18
C ASP A 227 -6.01 -8.87 -0.20
N GLY A 228 -6.96 -9.20 -1.05
CA GLY A 228 -6.69 -9.70 -2.41
C GLY A 228 -6.05 -8.64 -3.31
N ASP A 229 -6.31 -7.36 -3.08
CA ASP A 229 -5.75 -6.27 -3.87
C ASP A 229 -4.38 -5.81 -3.35
N ASN A 230 -3.39 -5.81 -4.24
CA ASN A 230 -2.01 -5.44 -3.89
C ASN A 230 -1.88 -3.99 -3.42
N ASN A 231 -2.67 -3.04 -3.93
CA ASN A 231 -2.57 -1.64 -3.51
C ASN A 231 -3.02 -1.44 -2.06
N VAL A 232 -4.02 -2.21 -1.62
CA VAL A 232 -4.47 -2.22 -0.22
C VAL A 232 -3.33 -2.73 0.68
N ARG A 233 -2.74 -3.88 0.32
CA ARG A 233 -1.60 -4.46 1.06
C ARG A 233 -0.41 -3.49 1.13
N LEU A 234 -0.03 -2.87 0.01
CA LEU A 234 1.07 -1.90 -0.07
C LEU A 234 0.81 -0.67 0.81
N SER A 235 -0.41 -0.14 0.75
CA SER A 235 -0.77 1.06 1.50
C SER A 235 -0.79 0.79 3.01
N ALA A 236 -1.34 -0.34 3.44
CA ALA A 236 -1.33 -0.77 4.84
C ALA A 236 0.10 -1.08 5.35
N SER A 237 0.90 -1.79 4.56
CA SER A 237 2.31 -2.08 4.86
C SER A 237 3.12 -0.79 5.09
N SER A 238 2.93 0.21 4.23
CA SER A 238 3.60 1.51 4.36
C SER A 238 3.21 2.21 5.66
N ILE A 239 1.92 2.20 6.02
CA ILE A 239 1.44 2.80 7.28
C ILE A 239 2.07 2.08 8.49
N LEU A 240 2.00 0.76 8.52
CA LEU A 240 2.51 -0.07 9.62
C LEU A 240 4.01 0.16 9.85
N THR A 241 4.81 0.04 8.80
CA THR A 241 6.27 0.16 8.88
C THR A 241 6.75 1.57 9.20
N THR A 242 5.97 2.60 8.83
CA THR A 242 6.34 4.01 9.05
C THR A 242 5.93 4.53 10.43
N HIS A 243 4.80 4.09 10.97
CA HIS A 243 4.17 4.72 12.15
C HIS A 243 4.00 3.79 13.35
N PHE A 244 4.01 2.47 13.18
CA PHE A 244 3.67 1.55 14.28
C PHE A 244 4.91 0.93 14.95
N LYS A 245 4.78 0.72 16.26
CA LYS A 245 5.63 -0.16 17.06
C LYS A 245 4.82 -1.35 17.52
N ILE A 246 5.46 -2.51 17.63
CA ILE A 246 4.83 -3.68 18.24
C ILE A 246 4.99 -3.60 19.76
N SER A 247 3.88 -3.80 20.47
CA SER A 247 3.84 -3.94 21.93
C SER A 247 4.29 -5.35 22.35
N PRO A 248 4.99 -5.53 23.50
CA PRO A 248 5.28 -6.85 24.06
C PRO A 248 4.06 -7.76 24.24
N SER A 249 2.87 -7.20 24.46
CA SER A 249 1.62 -7.97 24.55
C SER A 249 1.25 -8.70 23.26
N PHE A 250 1.75 -8.24 22.11
CA PHE A 250 1.44 -8.77 20.79
C PHE A 250 2.22 -10.04 20.43
N ILE A 251 3.02 -10.61 21.34
CA ILE A 251 3.98 -11.67 21.02
C ILE A 251 3.35 -12.94 20.43
N GLN A 252 2.21 -13.39 20.98
CA GLN A 252 1.54 -14.61 20.52
C GLN A 252 0.92 -14.41 19.13
N GLU A 253 0.26 -13.26 18.93
CA GLU A 253 -0.34 -12.88 17.65
C GLU A 253 0.76 -12.69 16.59
N PHE A 254 1.89 -12.09 16.96
CA PHE A 254 3.06 -11.94 16.09
C PHE A 254 3.58 -13.30 15.63
N GLU A 255 3.80 -14.24 16.54
CA GLU A 255 4.30 -15.58 16.20
C GLU A 255 3.33 -16.31 15.26
N TYR A 256 2.02 -16.21 15.54
CA TYR A 256 0.98 -16.77 14.68
C TYR A 256 1.01 -16.15 13.28
N LEU A 257 0.97 -14.82 13.18
CA LEU A 257 0.98 -14.11 11.90
C LEU A 257 2.26 -14.33 11.11
N PHE A 258 3.41 -14.42 11.79
CA PHE A 258 4.69 -14.68 11.15
C PHE A 258 4.73 -16.08 10.52
N ARG A 259 4.31 -17.11 11.28
CA ARG A 259 4.16 -18.47 10.74
C ARG A 259 3.14 -18.53 9.62
N LYS A 260 2.02 -17.80 9.74
CA LYS A 260 1.01 -17.74 8.70
C LYS A 260 1.54 -17.08 7.43
N GLY A 261 2.28 -15.99 7.54
CA GLY A 261 2.95 -15.32 6.43
C GLY A 261 3.91 -16.24 5.69
N LEU A 262 4.77 -16.95 6.43
CA LEU A 262 5.66 -17.98 5.87
C LEU A 262 4.89 -19.10 5.15
N SER A 263 3.84 -19.63 5.76
CA SER A 263 3.00 -20.66 5.13
C SER A 263 2.31 -20.17 3.86
N LEU A 264 1.89 -18.91 3.80
CA LEU A 264 1.27 -18.32 2.62
C LEU A 264 2.26 -18.10 1.47
N CYS A 265 3.55 -17.85 1.77
CA CYS A 265 4.59 -17.71 0.73
C CYS A 265 4.66 -18.93 -0.19
N SER A 266 4.37 -20.12 0.34
CA SER A 266 4.40 -21.37 -0.42
C SER A 266 3.08 -21.73 -1.11
N SER A 267 2.10 -20.81 -1.12
CA SER A 267 0.80 -21.03 -1.77
C SER A 267 0.93 -20.99 -3.29
N SER A 268 0.25 -21.93 -3.97
CA SER A 268 0.05 -21.89 -5.43
C SER A 268 -0.89 -20.80 -5.91
N ILE A 269 -1.62 -20.15 -4.99
CA ILE A 269 -2.49 -19.03 -5.28
C ILE A 269 -1.65 -17.75 -5.19
N PHE A 270 -1.40 -17.11 -6.34
CA PHE A 270 -0.42 -16.01 -6.43
C PHE A 270 -0.69 -14.87 -5.44
N TYR A 271 -1.94 -14.43 -5.26
CA TYR A 271 -2.25 -13.33 -4.33
C TYR A 271 -2.07 -13.72 -2.86
N ASN A 272 -2.17 -15.01 -2.51
CA ASN A 272 -1.82 -15.51 -1.19
C ASN A 272 -0.30 -15.50 -0.99
N ALA A 273 0.46 -15.94 -1.99
CA ALA A 273 1.92 -15.87 -1.97
C ALA A 273 2.42 -14.42 -1.81
N GLU A 274 1.83 -13.48 -2.56
CA GLU A 274 2.14 -12.05 -2.47
C GLU A 274 1.76 -11.44 -1.11
N SER A 275 0.63 -11.86 -0.55
CA SER A 275 0.22 -11.49 0.81
C SER A 275 1.20 -12.03 1.86
N GLY A 276 1.57 -13.32 1.77
CA GLY A 276 2.54 -13.95 2.66
C GLY A 276 3.90 -13.26 2.65
N ALA A 277 4.41 -12.93 1.46
CA ALA A 277 5.66 -12.20 1.32
C ALA A 277 5.61 -10.82 1.98
N ARG A 278 4.49 -10.10 1.81
CA ARG A 278 4.29 -8.77 2.41
C ARG A 278 4.17 -8.83 3.93
N ILE A 279 3.39 -9.78 4.45
CA ILE A 279 3.23 -9.99 5.90
C ILE A 279 4.59 -10.27 6.53
N THR A 280 5.34 -11.21 5.94
CA THR A 280 6.69 -11.57 6.40
C THR A 280 7.60 -10.34 6.40
N GLN A 281 7.63 -9.57 5.31
CA GLN A 281 8.43 -8.33 5.22
C GLN A 281 8.07 -7.32 6.33
N VAL A 282 6.77 -7.04 6.53
CA VAL A 282 6.29 -6.08 7.53
C VAL A 282 6.68 -6.54 8.94
N LEU A 283 6.47 -7.81 9.27
CA LEU A 283 6.79 -8.34 10.60
C LEU A 283 8.29 -8.35 10.88
N VAL A 284 9.13 -8.65 9.88
CA VAL A 284 10.59 -8.53 9.97
C VAL A 284 11.02 -7.08 10.27
N ILE A 285 10.46 -6.10 9.55
CA ILE A 285 10.73 -4.67 9.79
C ILE A 285 10.29 -4.26 11.19
N LEU A 286 9.06 -4.61 11.58
CA LEU A 286 8.53 -4.24 12.89
C LEU A 286 9.30 -4.91 14.05
N ALA A 287 9.70 -6.17 13.91
CA ALA A 287 10.54 -6.86 14.90
C ALA A 287 11.92 -6.19 15.04
N SER A 288 12.53 -5.77 13.93
CA SER A 288 13.82 -5.07 13.96
C SER A 288 13.75 -3.71 14.65
N ASN A 289 12.62 -3.01 14.51
CA ASN A 289 12.36 -1.71 15.14
C ASN A 289 11.88 -1.86 16.60
N CYS A 290 11.61 -3.07 17.07
CA CYS A 290 11.19 -3.33 18.44
C CYS A 290 12.40 -3.33 19.39
N SER A 291 12.24 -2.70 20.56
CA SER A 291 13.26 -2.73 21.62
C SER A 291 13.37 -4.09 22.32
N SER A 292 12.33 -4.93 22.22
CA SER A 292 12.32 -6.27 22.83
C SER A 292 13.01 -7.29 21.95
N ASP A 293 14.03 -7.97 22.49
CA ASP A 293 14.75 -9.03 21.78
C ASP A 293 13.92 -10.29 21.55
N ILE A 294 12.75 -10.43 22.20
CA ILE A 294 11.89 -11.60 22.03
C ILE A 294 11.37 -11.68 20.58
N PHE A 295 10.92 -10.57 20.00
CA PHE A 295 10.46 -10.53 18.61
C PHE A 295 11.58 -10.81 17.63
N LYS A 296 12.78 -10.29 17.90
CA LYS A 296 13.96 -10.58 17.09
C LYS A 296 14.29 -12.07 17.11
N LYS A 297 14.23 -12.74 18.26
CA LYS A 297 14.46 -14.20 18.36
C LYS A 297 13.41 -15.05 17.64
N LEU A 298 12.18 -14.56 17.47
CA LEU A 298 11.15 -15.25 16.68
C LEU A 298 11.44 -15.20 15.18
N VAL A 299 12.06 -14.11 14.71
CA VAL A 299 12.40 -13.92 13.29
C VAL A 299 13.79 -14.48 12.97
N TYR A 300 14.77 -14.19 13.82
CA TYR A 300 16.17 -14.54 13.66
C TYR A 300 16.53 -15.70 14.59
N ASN A 301 17.04 -16.79 14.02
CA ASN A 301 17.56 -17.91 14.79
C ASN A 301 18.95 -17.55 15.35
N GLY A 302 18.97 -16.81 16.46
CA GLY A 302 20.19 -16.27 17.06
C GLY A 302 20.74 -15.08 16.26
N SER A 303 22.03 -15.13 15.89
CA SER A 303 22.70 -14.08 15.09
C SER A 303 22.62 -14.31 13.58
N SER A 304 21.93 -15.37 13.14
CA SER A 304 21.83 -15.69 11.71
C SER A 304 20.82 -14.78 11.00
N SER A 305 21.22 -14.22 9.85
CA SER A 305 20.32 -13.44 9.00
C SER A 305 19.14 -14.30 8.56
N PHE A 306 17.95 -13.69 8.51
CA PHE A 306 16.73 -14.36 8.09
C PHE A 306 16.78 -14.77 6.61
N ILE A 307 17.65 -14.13 5.81
CA ILE A 307 17.93 -14.50 4.42
C ILE A 307 18.41 -15.94 4.32
N ASN A 308 19.21 -16.45 5.26
CA ASN A 308 19.65 -17.85 5.24
C ASN A 308 18.48 -18.83 5.34
N THR A 309 17.52 -18.54 6.21
CA THR A 309 16.31 -19.37 6.37
C THR A 309 15.49 -19.38 5.09
N LEU A 310 15.32 -18.22 4.45
CA LEU A 310 14.58 -18.11 3.19
C LEU A 310 15.31 -18.80 2.03
N LEU A 311 16.64 -18.67 1.93
CA LEU A 311 17.42 -19.36 0.91
C LEU A 311 17.31 -20.88 1.06
N SER A 312 17.46 -21.41 2.27
CA SER A 312 17.30 -22.86 2.50
C SER A 312 15.89 -23.34 2.18
N SER A 313 14.86 -22.56 2.51
CA SER A 313 13.48 -22.89 2.13
C SER A 313 13.28 -22.87 0.61
N ALA A 314 13.88 -21.91 -0.09
CA ALA A 314 13.75 -21.76 -1.54
C ALA A 314 14.49 -22.88 -2.30
N GLU A 315 15.69 -23.26 -1.84
CA GLU A 315 16.46 -24.39 -2.35
C GLU A 315 15.68 -25.71 -2.18
N GLU A 316 15.07 -25.93 -1.01
CA GLU A 316 14.23 -27.11 -0.76
C GLU A 316 12.99 -27.14 -1.67
N GLN A 317 12.31 -25.99 -1.84
CA GLN A 317 11.17 -25.86 -2.75
C GLN A 317 11.57 -26.15 -4.20
N LEU A 318 12.71 -25.60 -4.67
CA LEU A 318 13.22 -25.87 -6.01
C LEU A 318 13.52 -27.37 -6.20
N SER A 319 14.15 -28.02 -5.22
CA SER A 319 14.43 -29.45 -5.29
C SER A 319 13.15 -30.28 -5.40
N GLN A 320 12.09 -29.92 -4.67
CA GLN A 320 10.80 -30.60 -4.76
C GLN A 320 10.10 -30.36 -6.11
N LEU A 321 10.21 -29.15 -6.67
CA LEU A 321 9.68 -28.81 -7.99
C LEU A 321 10.40 -29.56 -9.12
N GLN A 322 11.71 -29.79 -8.96
CA GLN A 322 12.52 -30.56 -9.91
C GLN A 322 12.18 -32.06 -9.91
N ASP A 323 11.74 -32.61 -8.77
CA ASP A 323 11.32 -34.01 -8.64
C ASP A 323 9.94 -34.28 -9.27
N ASP A 324 8.92 -33.52 -8.89
CA ASP A 324 7.57 -33.61 -9.46
C ASP A 324 6.89 -32.22 -9.40
N LEU A 325 6.98 -31.47 -10.50
CA LEU A 325 6.55 -30.08 -10.59
C LEU A 325 5.07 -29.89 -10.21
N LEU A 326 4.18 -30.75 -10.71
CA LEU A 326 2.75 -30.66 -10.44
C LEU A 326 2.43 -31.02 -8.97
N LYS A 327 3.05 -32.08 -8.45
CA LYS A 327 2.86 -32.49 -7.05
C LYS A 327 3.38 -31.43 -6.08
N ALA A 328 4.60 -30.94 -6.29
CA ALA A 328 5.18 -29.91 -5.44
C ALA A 328 4.35 -28.62 -5.46
N SER A 329 3.92 -28.18 -6.64
CA SER A 329 3.08 -26.98 -6.79
C SER A 329 1.71 -27.13 -6.10
N SER A 330 1.12 -28.32 -6.11
CA SER A 330 -0.18 -28.57 -5.48
C SER A 330 -0.11 -28.81 -3.97
N GLN A 331 1.05 -29.20 -3.43
CA GLN A 331 1.24 -29.56 -2.02
C GLN A 331 1.90 -28.46 -1.17
N GLY A 332 1.99 -27.23 -1.70
CA GLY A 332 2.49 -26.09 -0.94
C GLY A 332 4.01 -25.93 -0.99
N SER A 333 4.64 -26.35 -2.08
CA SER A 333 6.07 -26.11 -2.37
C SER A 333 6.26 -25.07 -3.48
N PHE A 334 5.35 -24.11 -3.55
CA PHE A 334 5.39 -23.08 -4.57
C PHE A 334 6.47 -22.03 -4.24
N LEU A 335 7.51 -21.96 -5.07
CA LEU A 335 8.72 -21.16 -4.81
C LEU A 335 8.49 -19.63 -4.86
N TYR A 336 7.52 -19.17 -5.64
CA TYR A 336 7.34 -17.75 -6.00
C TYR A 336 7.27 -16.80 -4.80
N GLY A 337 6.47 -17.09 -3.78
CA GLY A 337 6.32 -16.19 -2.64
C GLY A 337 7.59 -16.10 -1.77
N THR A 338 8.36 -17.19 -1.70
CA THR A 338 9.67 -17.19 -1.01
C THR A 338 10.66 -16.29 -1.75
N LEU A 339 10.74 -16.39 -3.09
CA LEU A 339 11.56 -15.51 -3.91
C LEU A 339 11.13 -14.05 -3.77
N GLN A 340 9.83 -13.79 -3.78
CA GLN A 340 9.32 -12.45 -3.60
C GLN A 340 9.66 -11.89 -2.20
N THR A 341 9.65 -12.73 -1.16
CA THR A 341 10.07 -12.32 0.18
C THR A 341 11.55 -11.93 0.19
N LEU A 342 12.42 -12.72 -0.45
CA LEU A 342 13.83 -12.38 -0.63
C LEU A 342 13.98 -11.04 -1.36
N THR A 343 13.24 -10.84 -2.46
CA THR A 343 13.23 -9.57 -3.19
C THR A 343 12.86 -8.41 -2.29
N LEU A 344 11.75 -8.52 -1.55
CA LEU A 344 11.26 -7.46 -0.68
C LEU A 344 12.25 -7.12 0.44
N LEU A 345 12.85 -8.12 1.07
CA LEU A 345 13.79 -7.90 2.18
C LEU A 345 15.14 -7.35 1.71
N LEU A 346 15.64 -7.79 0.56
CA LEU A 346 16.93 -7.36 0.06
C LEU A 346 16.88 -5.99 -0.60
N THR A 347 15.74 -5.60 -1.18
CA THR A 347 15.65 -4.40 -2.06
C THR A 347 14.94 -3.21 -1.44
N ASP A 348 14.19 -3.40 -0.35
CA ASP A 348 13.52 -2.31 0.36
C ASP A 348 14.49 -1.61 1.35
N PRO A 349 14.79 -0.31 1.19
CA PRO A 349 15.68 0.44 2.09
C PRO A 349 15.22 0.52 3.55
N GLU A 350 13.95 0.21 3.83
CA GLU A 350 13.42 0.16 5.19
C GLU A 350 13.57 -1.20 5.85
N SER A 351 13.87 -2.25 5.06
CA SER A 351 14.17 -3.60 5.54
C SER A 351 15.44 -3.64 6.38
N PRO A 352 15.46 -4.39 7.50
CA PRO A 352 16.69 -4.63 8.26
C PRO A 352 17.70 -5.48 7.49
N GLU A 353 17.26 -6.26 6.49
CA GLU A 353 18.12 -7.11 5.65
C GLU A 353 18.57 -6.40 4.36
N PHE A 354 18.26 -5.09 4.25
CA PHE A 354 18.63 -4.30 3.08
C PHE A 354 20.14 -4.31 2.87
N MET A 355 20.58 -4.93 1.78
CA MET A 355 22.00 -5.01 1.39
C MET A 355 22.89 -5.79 2.37
N LEU A 356 22.31 -6.67 3.20
CA LEU A 356 23.09 -7.43 4.20
C LEU A 356 23.45 -8.85 3.76
N CYS A 357 23.34 -9.18 2.47
CA CYS A 357 23.86 -10.45 1.96
C CYS A 357 25.39 -10.50 2.08
N ASP A 358 25.88 -11.50 2.80
CA ASP A 358 27.30 -11.87 2.74
C ASP A 358 27.65 -12.57 1.41
N GLU A 359 28.95 -12.79 1.16
CA GLU A 359 29.43 -13.39 -0.10
C GLU A 359 28.85 -14.80 -0.34
N ASN A 360 28.68 -15.60 0.71
CA ASN A 360 28.12 -16.96 0.61
C ASN A 360 26.62 -16.91 0.30
N GLN A 361 25.87 -16.04 0.99
CA GLN A 361 24.46 -15.81 0.74
C GLN A 361 24.21 -15.29 -0.67
N LEU A 362 25.05 -14.38 -1.15
CA LEU A 362 24.97 -13.87 -2.52
C LEU A 362 25.23 -14.99 -3.53
N GLU A 363 26.27 -15.80 -3.34
CA GLU A 363 26.58 -16.94 -4.22
C GLU A 363 25.40 -17.91 -4.29
N ARG A 364 24.87 -18.32 -3.13
CA ARG A 364 23.68 -19.19 -3.04
C ARG A 364 22.47 -18.58 -3.75
N LEU A 365 22.23 -17.28 -3.56
CA LEU A 365 21.13 -16.59 -4.20
C LEU A 365 21.28 -16.58 -5.73
N LEU A 366 22.47 -16.25 -6.24
CA LEU A 366 22.72 -16.22 -7.69
C LEU A 366 22.59 -17.62 -8.30
N GLN A 367 23.16 -18.63 -7.66
CA GLN A 367 23.04 -20.03 -8.07
C GLN A 367 21.57 -20.47 -8.11
N LEU A 368 20.80 -20.15 -7.07
CA LEU A 368 19.37 -20.44 -7.02
C LEU A 368 18.62 -19.76 -8.17
N MET A 369 18.93 -18.50 -8.50
CA MET A 369 18.28 -17.79 -9.61
C MET A 369 18.61 -18.41 -10.97
N GLU A 370 19.86 -18.79 -11.18
CA GLU A 370 20.33 -19.45 -12.40
C GLU A 370 19.68 -20.83 -12.57
N GLU A 371 19.71 -21.67 -11.54
CA GLU A 371 19.11 -23.01 -11.55
C GLU A 371 17.58 -22.95 -11.74
N THR A 372 16.91 -22.05 -11.04
CA THR A 372 15.45 -21.85 -11.17
C THR A 372 15.10 -21.45 -12.60
N THR A 373 15.83 -20.48 -13.17
CA THR A 373 15.58 -19.98 -14.52
C THR A 373 15.84 -21.07 -15.56
N GLN A 374 16.97 -21.77 -15.46
CA GLN A 374 17.33 -22.85 -16.37
C GLN A 374 16.31 -24.00 -16.32
N PHE A 375 15.91 -24.41 -15.11
CA PHE A 375 14.91 -25.48 -14.92
C PHE A 375 13.59 -25.13 -15.61
N PHE A 376 13.03 -23.96 -15.34
CA PHE A 376 11.73 -23.57 -15.87
C PHE A 376 11.73 -23.30 -17.38
N LEU A 377 12.83 -22.76 -17.92
CA LEU A 377 12.98 -22.65 -19.37
C LEU A 377 13.10 -24.03 -20.05
N ASN A 378 13.86 -24.96 -19.44
CA ASN A 378 13.96 -26.33 -19.93
C ASN A 378 12.60 -27.05 -19.92
N VAL A 379 11.76 -26.79 -18.91
CA VAL A 379 10.38 -27.31 -18.88
C VAL A 379 9.64 -26.88 -20.15
N LEU A 380 9.66 -25.60 -20.50
CA LEU A 380 8.96 -25.06 -21.67
C LEU A 380 9.55 -25.50 -23.02
N SER A 381 10.85 -25.78 -23.08
CA SER A 381 11.54 -26.15 -24.32
C SER A 381 11.77 -27.65 -24.49
N SER A 382 11.31 -28.49 -23.55
CA SER A 382 11.58 -29.95 -23.55
C SER A 382 11.05 -30.71 -24.77
N LYS A 383 10.14 -30.09 -25.53
CA LYS A 383 9.54 -30.65 -26.76
C LYS A 383 9.91 -29.87 -28.01
N SER A 384 10.83 -28.92 -27.89
CA SER A 384 11.34 -28.14 -29.02
C SER A 384 12.49 -28.84 -29.71
N ASP A 385 12.68 -28.54 -31.00
CA ASP A 385 13.87 -28.95 -31.72
C ASP A 385 15.09 -28.15 -31.25
N HIS A 386 16.02 -28.82 -30.56
CA HIS A 386 17.25 -28.21 -30.06
C HIS A 386 18.20 -27.69 -31.15
N THR A 387 17.94 -28.01 -32.42
CA THR A 387 18.71 -27.47 -33.55
C THR A 387 18.17 -26.13 -34.07
N CYS A 388 17.00 -25.72 -33.59
CA CYS A 388 16.35 -24.47 -33.97
C CYS A 388 16.95 -23.29 -33.21
N GLU A 389 17.29 -22.20 -33.91
CA GLU A 389 17.77 -20.94 -33.29
C GLU A 389 16.64 -20.11 -32.64
N TYR A 390 15.39 -20.57 -32.75
CA TYR A 390 14.22 -19.87 -32.24
C TYR A 390 13.73 -20.45 -30.92
N ALA A 391 13.13 -19.59 -30.09
CA ALA A 391 12.44 -20.02 -28.87
C ALA A 391 11.24 -20.93 -29.20
N PRO A 392 10.82 -21.81 -28.27
CA PRO A 392 9.64 -22.64 -28.41
C PRO A 392 8.42 -21.84 -28.87
N SER A 393 7.66 -22.39 -29.82
CA SER A 393 6.31 -21.93 -30.11
C SER A 393 5.36 -22.21 -28.94
N PHE A 394 4.27 -21.46 -28.82
CA PHE A 394 3.24 -21.72 -27.80
C PHE A 394 2.65 -23.14 -27.90
N GLY A 395 2.59 -23.72 -29.11
CA GLY A 395 2.17 -25.10 -29.30
C GLY A 395 3.15 -26.09 -28.67
N GLU A 396 4.46 -25.92 -28.91
CA GLU A 396 5.49 -26.75 -28.29
C GLU A 396 5.50 -26.61 -26.76
N MET A 397 5.35 -25.38 -26.24
CA MET A 397 5.20 -25.15 -24.79
C MET A 397 3.98 -25.88 -24.22
N GLY A 398 2.85 -25.85 -24.93
CA GLY A 398 1.63 -26.56 -24.53
C GLY A 398 1.83 -28.07 -24.44
N ILE A 399 2.50 -28.67 -25.44
CA ILE A 399 2.86 -30.10 -25.43
C ILE A 399 3.83 -30.42 -24.29
N ALA A 400 4.79 -29.54 -24.02
CA ALA A 400 5.74 -29.69 -22.93
C ALA A 400 5.05 -29.67 -21.56
N ILE A 401 4.11 -28.74 -21.34
CA ILE A 401 3.30 -28.66 -20.11
C ILE A 401 2.43 -29.91 -19.96
N ALA A 402 1.79 -30.38 -21.03
CA ALA A 402 1.02 -31.62 -20.99
C ALA A 402 1.89 -32.82 -20.59
N ALA A 403 3.10 -32.93 -21.14
CA ALA A 403 4.03 -33.99 -20.78
C ALA A 403 4.48 -33.94 -19.30
N VAL A 404 4.60 -32.75 -18.71
CA VAL A 404 4.86 -32.61 -17.26
C VAL A 404 3.69 -33.15 -16.44
N VAL A 405 2.46 -32.83 -16.82
CA VAL A 405 1.25 -33.32 -16.12
C VAL A 405 1.17 -34.85 -16.24
N ASP A 406 1.36 -35.40 -17.44
CA ASP A 406 1.33 -36.84 -17.70
C ASP A 406 2.41 -37.63 -16.94
N GLY A 407 3.57 -36.99 -16.73
CA GLY A 407 4.70 -37.54 -15.98
C GLY A 407 4.54 -37.48 -14.47
N SER A 408 3.55 -36.74 -13.95
CA SER A 408 3.34 -36.56 -12.52
C SER A 408 2.72 -37.77 -11.86
N SER A 409 3.08 -37.99 -10.58
CA SER A 409 2.42 -38.97 -9.71
C SER A 409 0.94 -38.67 -9.43
N LEU A 410 0.45 -37.48 -9.80
CA LEU A 410 -0.94 -37.04 -9.58
C LEU A 410 -1.87 -37.23 -10.78
N ARG A 411 -1.39 -37.75 -11.92
CA ARG A 411 -2.17 -37.87 -13.16
C ARG A 411 -3.56 -38.51 -13.01
N ASP A 412 -3.70 -39.49 -12.11
CA ASP A 412 -4.92 -40.30 -11.95
C ASP A 412 -5.94 -39.67 -10.97
N ARG A 413 -5.62 -38.52 -10.35
CA ARG A 413 -6.52 -37.79 -9.45
C ARG A 413 -7.33 -36.70 -10.13
N GLU A 414 -7.18 -36.52 -11.43
CA GLU A 414 -7.88 -35.47 -12.18
C GLU A 414 -9.24 -35.93 -12.69
N VAL A 415 -10.21 -35.02 -12.56
CA VAL A 415 -11.51 -35.06 -13.22
C VAL A 415 -11.22 -34.98 -14.71
N THR A 416 -11.39 -36.10 -15.42
CA THR A 416 -11.60 -36.06 -16.87
C THR A 416 -12.75 -35.09 -17.11
N VAL A 417 -12.46 -33.92 -17.66
CA VAL A 417 -13.51 -33.08 -18.24
C VAL A 417 -14.08 -33.95 -19.35
N GLU A 418 -15.30 -34.44 -19.16
CA GLU A 418 -16.04 -35.12 -20.22
C GLU A 418 -16.01 -34.17 -21.41
N VAL A 419 -15.32 -34.60 -22.47
CA VAL A 419 -15.19 -33.86 -23.71
C VAL A 419 -16.60 -33.82 -24.30
N ALA A 420 -17.33 -32.76 -23.97
CA ALA A 420 -18.50 -32.39 -24.75
C ALA A 420 -18.00 -32.08 -26.17
N ASP A 421 -18.76 -32.52 -27.16
CA ASP A 421 -18.49 -32.48 -28.62
C ASP A 421 -18.36 -31.05 -29.20
N ASP A 422 -18.08 -30.06 -28.36
CA ASP A 422 -17.82 -28.67 -28.71
C ASP A 422 -16.32 -28.50 -28.97
N THR A 423 -16.00 -28.23 -30.24
CA THR A 423 -14.66 -27.82 -30.75
C THR A 423 -13.99 -26.66 -29.99
N SER A 424 -14.66 -26.00 -29.04
CA SER A 424 -14.08 -25.02 -28.11
C SER A 424 -13.48 -25.62 -26.83
N ALA A 425 -13.78 -26.87 -26.49
CA ALA A 425 -13.23 -27.56 -25.32
C ALA A 425 -11.73 -27.88 -25.48
N ASP A 426 -11.26 -28.09 -26.72
CA ASP A 426 -9.86 -28.36 -27.06
C ASP A 426 -8.90 -27.17 -26.82
N LEU A 427 -9.42 -25.97 -26.53
CA LEU A 427 -8.62 -24.75 -26.33
C LEU A 427 -8.46 -24.34 -24.86
N GLN A 428 -9.06 -25.06 -23.91
CA GLN A 428 -8.98 -24.71 -22.48
C GLN A 428 -7.93 -25.55 -21.76
N LEU A 429 -6.98 -24.88 -21.08
CA LEU A 429 -6.01 -25.54 -20.21
C LEU A 429 -6.71 -26.19 -19.03
N THR A 430 -6.35 -27.43 -18.71
CA THR A 430 -6.81 -28.09 -17.47
C THR A 430 -6.30 -27.34 -16.24
N PRO A 431 -6.96 -27.47 -15.07
CA PRO A 431 -6.48 -26.84 -13.84
C PRO A 431 -5.01 -27.18 -13.50
N ALA A 432 -4.56 -28.39 -13.79
CA ALA A 432 -3.17 -28.80 -13.59
C ALA A 432 -2.20 -28.13 -14.56
N GLN A 433 -2.57 -28.05 -15.84
CA GLN A 433 -1.80 -27.30 -16.84
C GLN A 433 -1.71 -25.81 -16.46
N GLN A 434 -2.81 -25.21 -15.98
CA GLN A 434 -2.82 -23.83 -15.48
C GLN A 434 -1.92 -23.63 -14.26
N LEU A 435 -1.91 -24.60 -13.33
CA LEU A 435 -1.04 -24.57 -12.15
C LEU A 435 0.43 -24.65 -12.53
N VAL A 436 0.81 -25.60 -13.41
CA VAL A 436 2.18 -25.75 -13.93
C VAL A 436 2.62 -24.49 -14.65
N LEU A 437 1.79 -23.97 -15.57
CA LEU A 437 2.10 -22.75 -16.31
C LEU A 437 2.28 -21.55 -15.37
N SER A 438 1.40 -21.39 -14.38
CA SER A 438 1.50 -20.32 -13.38
C SER A 438 2.76 -20.46 -12.54
N CYS A 439 3.14 -21.67 -12.16
CA CYS A 439 4.38 -21.94 -11.44
C CYS A 439 5.61 -21.49 -12.25
N VAL A 440 5.71 -21.95 -13.49
CA VAL A 440 6.80 -21.61 -14.41
C VAL A 440 6.89 -20.09 -14.56
N TRP A 441 5.79 -19.45 -14.96
CA TRP A 441 5.78 -18.03 -15.30
C TRP A 441 6.07 -17.10 -14.12
N LEU A 442 5.45 -17.36 -12.95
CA LEU A 442 5.63 -16.50 -11.77
C LEU A 442 7.06 -16.56 -11.23
N ASN A 443 7.68 -17.74 -11.22
CA ASN A 443 9.06 -17.88 -10.77
C ASN A 443 10.05 -17.21 -11.73
N LEU A 444 9.91 -17.41 -13.05
CA LEU A 444 10.75 -16.74 -14.05
C LEU A 444 10.65 -15.20 -13.94
N LYS A 445 9.43 -14.69 -13.78
CA LYS A 445 9.18 -13.26 -13.57
C LYS A 445 9.86 -12.74 -12.28
N GLU A 446 9.80 -13.48 -11.18
CA GLU A 446 10.42 -13.03 -9.93
C GLU A 446 11.95 -13.14 -9.97
N CYS A 447 12.52 -14.18 -10.59
CA CYS A 447 13.96 -14.30 -10.79
C CYS A 447 14.53 -13.12 -11.59
N SER A 448 13.90 -12.76 -12.70
CA SER A 448 14.28 -11.60 -13.50
C SER A 448 14.09 -10.28 -12.74
N ALA A 449 12.99 -10.12 -12.01
CA ALA A 449 12.74 -8.93 -11.19
C ALA A 449 13.78 -8.76 -10.07
N LEU A 450 14.15 -9.84 -9.38
CA LEU A 450 15.17 -9.84 -8.33
C LEU A 450 16.53 -9.50 -8.91
N CYS A 451 16.98 -10.20 -9.95
CA CYS A 451 18.26 -9.94 -10.62
C CYS A 451 18.34 -8.50 -11.14
N SER A 452 17.28 -7.98 -11.76
CA SER A 452 17.22 -6.58 -12.21
C SER A 452 17.44 -5.59 -11.06
N LYS A 453 16.79 -5.82 -9.91
CA LYS A 453 17.00 -4.99 -8.72
C LYS A 453 18.38 -5.19 -8.10
N LEU A 454 18.97 -6.38 -8.18
CA LEU A 454 20.32 -6.64 -7.69
C LEU A 454 21.38 -5.91 -8.51
N VAL A 455 21.22 -5.80 -9.83
CA VAL A 455 22.17 -5.06 -10.69
C VAL A 455 22.24 -3.57 -10.35
N SER A 456 21.20 -2.99 -9.75
CA SER A 456 21.23 -1.60 -9.27
C SER A 456 22.15 -1.37 -8.06
N LYS A 457 22.82 -2.43 -7.57
CA LYS A 457 23.63 -2.47 -6.36
C LYS A 457 25.11 -2.69 -6.68
N PRO A 458 26.04 -2.39 -5.75
CA PRO A 458 27.48 -2.59 -5.96
C PRO A 458 27.83 -4.09 -5.89
N LEU A 459 27.62 -4.78 -7.01
CA LEU A 459 28.04 -6.16 -7.25
C LEU A 459 29.40 -6.18 -7.96
N THR A 460 30.09 -7.32 -7.92
CA THR A 460 31.26 -7.52 -8.78
C THR A 460 30.83 -7.57 -10.25
N VAL A 461 31.77 -7.36 -11.17
CA VAL A 461 31.50 -7.50 -12.61
C VAL A 461 31.04 -8.92 -12.96
N GLY A 462 31.57 -9.94 -12.27
CA GLY A 462 31.17 -11.34 -12.45
C GLY A 462 29.71 -11.55 -12.05
N ASP A 463 29.34 -11.14 -10.85
CA ASP A 463 27.97 -11.30 -10.32
C ASP A 463 26.95 -10.49 -11.12
N THR A 464 27.35 -9.30 -11.58
CA THR A 464 26.51 -8.48 -12.46
C THR A 464 26.20 -9.22 -13.76
N LYS A 465 27.20 -9.89 -14.37
CA LYS A 465 26.98 -10.69 -15.58
C LYS A 465 26.04 -11.86 -15.35
N ARG A 466 26.14 -12.52 -14.19
CA ARG A 466 25.23 -13.61 -13.77
C ARG A 466 23.78 -13.11 -13.68
N CYS A 467 23.55 -12.00 -12.99
CA CYS A 467 22.21 -11.38 -12.95
C CYS A 467 21.68 -11.01 -14.34
N VAL A 468 22.53 -10.42 -15.19
CA VAL A 468 22.12 -10.05 -16.56
C VAL A 468 21.80 -11.30 -17.39
N ALA A 469 22.54 -12.40 -17.24
CA ALA A 469 22.27 -13.65 -17.92
C ALA A 469 20.90 -14.24 -17.55
N VAL A 470 20.52 -14.17 -16.26
CA VAL A 470 19.17 -14.54 -15.81
C VAL A 470 18.11 -13.66 -16.46
N VAL A 471 18.31 -12.34 -16.47
CA VAL A 471 17.33 -11.39 -17.03
C VAL A 471 17.17 -11.53 -18.55
N VAL A 472 18.25 -11.85 -19.28
CA VAL A 472 18.22 -11.99 -20.74
C VAL A 472 17.65 -13.35 -21.18
N SER A 473 17.75 -14.38 -20.33
CA SER A 473 17.21 -15.71 -20.61
C SER A 473 15.68 -15.79 -20.51
N VAL A 474 15.06 -14.92 -19.71
CA VAL A 474 13.60 -14.81 -19.50
C VAL A 474 13.01 -13.79 -20.46
#